data_AF-A0A9W5TLV8-F1
#
_entry.id   AF-A0A9W5TLV8-F1
#
_cell.length_a   1.000
_cell.length_b   1.000
_cell.length_c   1.000
_cell.angle_alpha   90.00
_cell.angle_beta   90.00
_cell.angle_gamma   90.00
#
_symmetry.space_group_name_H-M   'P 1'
#
loop_
_entity.id
_entity.type
_entity.pdbx_description
1 polymer ?
#
loop_
_entity_poly.entity_id
_entity_poly.type
_entity_poly.pdbx_seq_one_letter_code
_entity_poly.pdbx_strand_id
1 'polypeptide(L)'
;MQETTDRTQFLARLGAAMAGASYPVTFVRQTLERVSAGYGQHNEVVALPNNVQVVGPTSREGTPVASASVGSALRFDQTFPLAQLVTRTVEGRVSPAEGQRDLNRIIARRRPYPAWVTVLGYGVFSAGLALVMEPTVLNLVAATVLGFMVGVMWTVSERVPVLAPVTPVLAAVLVAGLCIVGAQYLSLDHVGLRALIPPLAVFLPGLAITVSVIELAAGDVISGASRLVAGFMQLAQLAFGIFIASHMLGLDDAQLTSQAVNKLGPWAPWLGVGVFVVGIMLFLAPPLAFLPWLAVLAYTAYVAQYLGDLLLGGYTSGFFGALALTVAALMIARRRDSPPAVAMVVPGFWLLVPGSLGLIGVAELFGADGDSALPATLISMIAIAFGVQAGLVAWQLVRRRRQRH
;
A
#
# COMPACT_ATOMS: atom_id res chain seq x y z
N MET A 1 -16.50 -9.95 -35.95
CA MET A 1 -15.54 -10.67 -35.09
C MET A 1 -14.44 -9.76 -34.55
N GLN A 2 -13.72 -9.02 -35.41
CA GLN A 2 -12.59 -8.17 -35.01
C GLN A 2 -12.93 -7.14 -33.92
N GLU A 3 -14.09 -6.47 -34.02
CA GLU A 3 -14.53 -5.51 -33.00
C GLU A 3 -14.82 -6.17 -31.63
N THR A 4 -15.34 -7.39 -31.61
CA THR A 4 -15.58 -8.17 -30.38
C THR A 4 -14.25 -8.61 -29.76
N THR A 5 -13.29 -9.03 -30.58
CA THR A 5 -11.94 -9.40 -30.13
C THR A 5 -11.17 -8.20 -29.58
N ASP A 6 -11.26 -7.04 -30.23
CA ASP A 6 -10.62 -5.81 -29.75
C ASP A 6 -11.23 -5.36 -28.41
N ARG A 7 -12.55 -5.53 -28.23
CA ARG A 7 -13.25 -5.26 -26.97
C ARG A 7 -12.79 -6.18 -25.84
N THR A 8 -12.77 -7.50 -26.05
CA THR A 8 -12.34 -8.45 -25.01
C THR A 8 -10.87 -8.25 -24.66
N GLN A 9 -10.02 -7.96 -25.65
CA GLN A 9 -8.61 -7.64 -25.44
C GLN A 9 -8.43 -6.36 -24.61
N PHE A 10 -9.15 -5.29 -24.94
CA PHE A 10 -9.10 -4.05 -24.17
C PHE A 10 -9.54 -4.28 -22.72
N LEU A 11 -10.65 -5.00 -22.49
CA LEU A 11 -11.15 -5.30 -21.14
C LEU A 11 -10.15 -6.14 -20.34
N ALA A 12 -9.55 -7.17 -20.93
CA ALA A 12 -8.54 -7.97 -20.26
C ALA A 12 -7.33 -7.11 -19.86
N ARG A 13 -6.83 -6.27 -20.77
CA ARG A 13 -5.69 -5.37 -20.51
C ARG A 13 -6.02 -4.28 -19.49
N LEU A 14 -7.23 -3.72 -19.52
CA LEU A 14 -7.69 -2.76 -18.52
C LEU A 14 -7.75 -3.41 -17.14
N GLY A 15 -8.30 -4.63 -17.06
CA GLY A 15 -8.33 -5.41 -15.83
C GLY A 15 -6.93 -5.70 -15.28
N ALA A 16 -6.01 -6.14 -16.14
CA ALA A 16 -4.62 -6.39 -15.74
C ALA A 16 -3.92 -5.10 -15.25
N ALA A 17 -4.21 -3.95 -15.88
CA ALA A 17 -3.70 -2.66 -15.42
C ALA A 17 -4.31 -2.26 -14.06
N MET A 18 -5.61 -2.45 -13.84
CA MET A 18 -6.22 -2.19 -12.54
C MET A 18 -5.61 -3.09 -11.44
N ALA A 19 -5.41 -4.39 -11.72
CA ALA A 19 -4.77 -5.31 -10.81
C ALA A 19 -3.30 -4.91 -10.51
N GLY A 20 -2.55 -4.48 -11.54
CA GLY A 20 -1.21 -3.93 -11.41
C GLY A 20 -1.13 -2.62 -10.62
N ALA A 21 -2.23 -1.86 -10.55
CA ALA A 21 -2.39 -0.69 -9.69
C ALA A 21 -2.93 -1.04 -8.28
N SER A 22 -2.90 -2.33 -7.90
CA SER A 22 -3.36 -2.85 -6.60
C SER A 22 -4.85 -2.64 -6.30
N TYR A 23 -5.69 -2.60 -7.34
CA TYR A 23 -7.14 -2.63 -7.14
C TYR A 23 -7.57 -4.01 -6.61
N PRO A 24 -8.52 -4.08 -5.64
CA PRO A 24 -9.09 -5.35 -5.23
C PRO A 24 -9.75 -6.07 -6.40
N VAL A 25 -9.56 -7.39 -6.49
CA VAL A 25 -10.10 -8.23 -7.57
C VAL A 25 -11.61 -8.11 -7.68
N THR A 26 -12.33 -8.01 -6.56
CA THR A 26 -13.77 -7.76 -6.53
C THR A 26 -14.14 -6.50 -7.32
N PHE A 27 -13.37 -5.43 -7.16
CA PHE A 27 -13.61 -4.16 -7.83
C PHE A 27 -13.25 -4.23 -9.31
N VAL A 28 -12.15 -4.92 -9.66
CA VAL A 28 -11.77 -5.17 -11.06
C VAL A 28 -12.91 -5.89 -11.78
N ARG A 29 -13.37 -7.01 -11.22
CA ARG A 29 -14.48 -7.82 -11.77
C ARG A 29 -15.76 -7.00 -11.96
N GLN A 30 -16.23 -6.33 -10.92
CA GLN A 30 -17.43 -5.48 -11.00
C GLN A 30 -17.31 -4.34 -12.02
N THR A 31 -16.11 -3.78 -12.17
CA THR A 31 -15.86 -2.71 -13.15
C THR A 31 -15.94 -3.26 -14.57
N LEU A 32 -15.28 -4.39 -14.84
CA LEU A 32 -15.28 -5.00 -16.16
C LEU A 32 -16.67 -5.51 -16.56
N GLU A 33 -17.45 -6.07 -15.62
CA GLU A 33 -18.85 -6.44 -15.85
C GLU A 33 -19.71 -5.23 -16.24
N ARG A 34 -19.58 -4.10 -15.53
CA ARG A 34 -20.31 -2.86 -15.86
C ARG A 34 -19.91 -2.30 -17.22
N VAL A 35 -18.61 -2.26 -17.52
CA VAL A 35 -18.12 -1.78 -18.82
C VAL A 35 -18.59 -2.70 -19.94
N SER A 36 -18.55 -4.01 -19.72
CA SER A 36 -19.06 -5.01 -20.67
C SER A 36 -20.54 -4.74 -21.00
N ALA A 37 -21.37 -4.58 -19.97
CA ALA A 37 -22.79 -4.25 -20.13
C ALA A 37 -22.99 -2.92 -20.87
N GLY A 38 -22.18 -1.90 -20.58
CA GLY A 38 -22.18 -0.61 -21.28
C GLY A 38 -21.85 -0.71 -22.78
N TYR A 39 -21.01 -1.67 -23.17
CA TYR A 39 -20.74 -1.99 -24.58
C TYR A 39 -21.79 -2.90 -25.23
N GLY A 40 -22.86 -3.24 -24.52
CA GLY A 40 -23.95 -4.09 -25.01
C GLY A 40 -23.59 -5.57 -25.12
N GLN A 41 -22.55 -6.04 -24.41
CA GLN A 41 -22.14 -7.45 -24.39
C GLN A 41 -22.06 -7.98 -22.97
N HIS A 42 -22.41 -9.25 -22.78
CA HIS A 42 -22.23 -9.94 -21.50
C HIS A 42 -20.98 -10.81 -21.63
N ASN A 43 -19.87 -10.30 -21.12
CA ASN A 43 -18.62 -11.04 -21.06
C ASN A 43 -18.49 -11.68 -19.68
N GLU A 44 -18.06 -12.93 -19.65
CA GLU A 44 -17.67 -13.60 -18.41
C GLU A 44 -16.23 -13.18 -18.06
N VAL A 45 -16.01 -12.82 -16.81
CA VAL A 45 -14.73 -12.25 -16.34
C VAL A 45 -14.17 -13.10 -15.22
N VAL A 46 -12.98 -13.66 -15.45
CA VAL A 46 -12.18 -14.31 -14.41
C VAL A 46 -11.02 -13.38 -14.06
N ALA A 47 -11.06 -12.81 -12.86
CA ALA A 47 -10.03 -11.92 -12.35
C ALA A 47 -9.25 -12.58 -11.22
N LEU A 48 -7.93 -12.61 -11.35
CA LEU A 48 -6.96 -13.06 -10.36
C LEU A 48 -5.93 -11.94 -10.13
N PRO A 49 -5.16 -11.96 -9.02
CA PRO A 49 -4.16 -10.92 -8.74
C PRO A 49 -3.17 -10.68 -9.89
N ASN A 50 -2.77 -11.75 -10.59
CA ASN A 50 -1.72 -11.69 -11.60
C ASN A 50 -2.23 -11.92 -13.03
N ASN A 51 -3.52 -12.23 -13.22
CA ASN A 51 -4.08 -12.50 -14.54
C ASN A 51 -5.56 -12.12 -14.59
N VAL A 52 -5.97 -11.49 -15.68
CA VAL A 52 -7.39 -11.23 -15.97
C VAL A 52 -7.74 -11.83 -17.30
N GLN A 53 -8.80 -12.63 -17.30
CA GLN A 53 -9.35 -13.28 -18.48
C GLN A 53 -10.78 -12.80 -18.71
N VAL A 54 -11.08 -12.49 -19.97
CA VAL A 54 -12.39 -12.03 -20.43
C VAL A 54 -12.83 -12.95 -21.56
N VAL A 55 -13.97 -13.60 -21.34
CA VAL A 55 -14.61 -14.52 -22.29
C VAL A 55 -15.81 -13.80 -22.87
N GLY A 56 -15.78 -13.55 -24.19
CA GLY A 56 -16.88 -12.90 -24.88
C GLY A 56 -18.02 -13.86 -25.25
N PRO A 57 -19.08 -13.35 -25.89
CA PRO A 57 -20.24 -14.16 -26.25
C PRO A 57 -19.89 -15.24 -27.29
N THR A 58 -20.45 -16.43 -27.12
CA THR A 58 -20.32 -17.53 -28.09
C THR A 58 -20.98 -17.18 -29.41
N SER A 59 -20.24 -17.32 -30.50
CA SER A 59 -20.72 -17.12 -31.87
C SER A 59 -20.57 -18.39 -32.70
N ARG A 60 -21.13 -18.42 -33.93
CA ARG A 60 -20.94 -19.54 -34.87
C ARG A 60 -19.47 -19.77 -35.25
N GLU A 61 -18.62 -18.76 -35.10
CA GLU A 61 -17.18 -18.79 -35.42
C GLU A 61 -16.33 -19.13 -34.18
N GLY A 62 -16.96 -19.32 -33.01
CA GLY A 62 -16.28 -19.62 -31.74
C GLY A 62 -16.52 -18.57 -30.65
N THR A 63 -15.87 -18.77 -29.51
CA THR A 63 -15.95 -17.89 -28.32
C THR A 63 -14.65 -17.11 -28.17
N PRO A 64 -14.66 -15.77 -28.30
CA PRO A 64 -13.45 -14.98 -28.19
C PRO A 64 -12.98 -14.94 -26.73
N VAL A 65 -11.74 -15.34 -26.49
CA VAL A 65 -11.12 -15.34 -25.15
C VAL A 65 -9.88 -14.45 -25.20
N ALA A 66 -9.84 -13.46 -24.31
CA ALA A 66 -8.66 -12.63 -24.12
C ALA A 66 -8.15 -12.83 -22.69
N SER A 67 -6.84 -13.02 -22.54
CA SER A 67 -6.16 -13.05 -21.24
C SER A 67 -5.06 -12.02 -21.24
N ALA A 68 -4.90 -11.32 -20.12
CA ALA A 68 -3.81 -10.39 -19.90
C ALA A 68 -3.20 -10.62 -18.52
N SER A 69 -1.91 -10.92 -18.51
CA SER A 69 -1.11 -11.02 -17.28
C SER A 69 -0.76 -9.63 -16.76
N VAL A 70 -0.73 -9.48 -15.45
CA VAL A 70 -0.16 -8.31 -14.78
C VAL A 70 1.36 -8.39 -14.93
N GLY A 71 1.92 -7.75 -15.96
CA GLY A 71 3.35 -7.86 -16.27
C GLY A 71 4.26 -7.24 -15.21
N SER A 72 3.99 -6.00 -14.82
CA SER A 72 4.68 -5.30 -13.73
C SER A 72 3.68 -4.44 -12.95
N ALA A 73 3.94 -4.23 -11.66
CA ALA A 73 3.17 -3.29 -10.87
C ALA A 73 3.22 -1.91 -11.52
N LEU A 74 2.05 -1.26 -11.64
CA LEU A 74 1.98 0.10 -12.16
C LEU A 74 2.55 1.06 -11.12
N ARG A 75 3.33 2.02 -11.60
CA ARG A 75 3.85 3.08 -10.71
C ARG A 75 2.69 3.93 -10.21
N PHE A 76 2.86 4.51 -9.02
CA PHE A 76 1.82 5.32 -8.39
C PHE A 76 1.36 6.49 -9.26
N ASP A 77 2.27 7.17 -9.97
CA ASP A 77 1.94 8.27 -10.89
C ASP A 77 1.02 7.85 -12.06
N GLN A 78 1.10 6.57 -12.47
CA GLN A 78 0.30 6.00 -13.55
C GLN A 78 -1.12 5.61 -13.09
N THR A 79 -1.34 5.46 -11.79
CA THR A 79 -2.66 5.10 -11.23
C THR A 79 -3.70 6.22 -11.43
N PHE A 80 -3.28 7.49 -11.41
CA PHE A 80 -4.15 8.65 -11.61
C PHE A 80 -4.79 8.68 -13.02
N PRO A 81 -4.02 8.66 -14.12
CA PRO A 81 -4.61 8.62 -15.46
C PRO A 81 -5.31 7.28 -15.75
N LEU A 82 -4.85 6.15 -15.19
CA LEU A 82 -5.54 4.86 -15.31
C LEU A 82 -6.95 4.94 -14.75
N ALA A 83 -7.11 5.52 -13.58
CA ALA A 83 -8.42 5.63 -12.98
C ALA A 83 -9.34 6.62 -13.70
N GLN A 84 -8.79 7.70 -14.27
CA GLN A 84 -9.56 8.56 -15.18
C GLN A 84 -10.03 7.79 -16.41
N LEU A 85 -9.18 6.92 -16.97
CA LEU A 85 -9.57 6.02 -18.05
C LEU A 85 -10.68 5.07 -17.60
N VAL A 86 -10.55 4.43 -16.42
CA VAL A 86 -11.58 3.56 -15.84
C VAL A 86 -12.91 4.30 -15.71
N THR A 87 -12.93 5.49 -15.11
CA THR A 87 -14.15 6.29 -14.94
C THR A 87 -14.79 6.62 -16.29
N ARG A 88 -14.03 7.18 -17.24
CA ARG A 88 -14.56 7.51 -18.58
C ARG A 88 -15.08 6.27 -19.33
N THR A 89 -14.44 5.12 -19.13
CA THR A 89 -14.85 3.84 -19.73
C THR A 89 -16.16 3.34 -19.12
N VAL A 90 -16.30 3.38 -17.78
CA VAL A 90 -17.55 3.02 -17.09
C VAL A 90 -18.71 3.93 -17.49
N GLU A 91 -18.44 5.21 -17.74
CA GLU A 91 -19.42 6.19 -18.24
C GLU A 91 -19.77 6.03 -19.73
N GLY A 92 -19.18 5.05 -20.43
CA GLY A 92 -19.43 4.82 -21.86
C GLY A 92 -18.85 5.88 -22.79
N ARG A 93 -17.89 6.69 -22.31
CA ARG A 93 -17.30 7.81 -23.07
C ARG A 93 -16.04 7.44 -23.86
N VAL A 94 -15.63 6.18 -23.83
CA VAL A 94 -14.38 5.71 -24.44
C VAL A 94 -14.69 4.51 -25.30
N SER A 95 -14.23 4.54 -26.55
CA SER A 95 -14.28 3.36 -27.42
C SER A 95 -13.14 2.37 -27.07
N PRO A 96 -13.28 1.06 -27.32
CA PRO A 96 -12.22 0.08 -27.06
C PRO A 96 -10.87 0.45 -27.70
N ALA A 97 -10.88 0.91 -28.95
CA ALA A 97 -9.67 1.32 -29.66
C ALA A 97 -9.03 2.60 -29.10
N GLU A 98 -9.83 3.54 -28.59
CA GLU A 98 -9.33 4.72 -27.88
C GLU A 98 -8.77 4.33 -26.51
N GLY A 99 -9.49 3.50 -25.75
CA GLY A 99 -9.06 3.00 -24.46
C GLY A 99 -7.76 2.22 -24.55
N GLN A 100 -7.57 1.43 -25.61
CA GLN A 100 -6.32 0.71 -25.86
C GLN A 100 -5.14 1.66 -26.11
N ARG A 101 -5.36 2.74 -26.86
CA ARG A 101 -4.35 3.78 -27.11
C ARG A 101 -4.01 4.56 -25.84
N ASP A 102 -5.01 4.95 -25.06
CA ASP A 102 -4.83 5.64 -23.79
C ASP A 102 -4.10 4.75 -22.78
N LEU A 103 -4.46 3.47 -22.69
CA LEU A 103 -3.79 2.50 -21.82
C LEU A 103 -2.31 2.33 -22.20
N ASN A 104 -2.01 2.22 -23.51
CA ASN A 104 -0.62 2.18 -23.99
C ASN A 104 0.14 3.45 -23.60
N ARG A 105 -0.47 4.63 -23.72
CA ARG A 105 0.13 5.91 -23.31
C ARG A 105 0.41 5.95 -21.81
N ILE A 106 -0.50 5.43 -20.98
CA ILE A 106 -0.34 5.38 -19.52
C ILE A 106 0.84 4.47 -19.14
N ILE A 107 0.89 3.26 -19.71
CA ILE A 107 1.96 2.28 -19.43
C ILE A 107 3.32 2.82 -19.90
N ALA A 108 3.38 3.46 -21.07
CA ALA A 108 4.61 4.01 -21.63
C ALA A 108 5.07 5.35 -20.99
N ARG A 109 4.33 5.86 -19.99
CA ARG A 109 4.62 7.17 -19.39
C ARG A 109 6.00 7.18 -18.73
N ARG A 110 6.83 8.16 -19.10
CA ARG A 110 8.13 8.39 -18.45
C ARG A 110 7.94 8.84 -17.00
N ARG A 111 8.93 8.53 -16.15
CA ARG A 111 8.93 8.97 -14.75
C ARG A 111 8.90 10.50 -14.69
N PRO A 112 8.05 11.11 -13.84
CA PRO A 112 7.99 12.57 -13.71
C PRO A 112 9.28 13.15 -13.12
N TYR A 113 9.92 12.43 -12.19
CA TYR A 113 11.10 12.88 -11.48
C TYR A 113 12.33 12.01 -11.78
N PRO A 114 13.54 12.60 -11.73
CA PRO A 114 14.78 11.86 -11.78
C PRO A 114 14.97 11.05 -10.48
N ALA A 115 15.78 10.00 -10.57
CA ALA A 115 16.04 9.07 -9.47
C ALA A 115 16.47 9.75 -8.15
N TRP A 116 17.27 10.81 -8.22
CA TRP A 116 17.76 11.49 -7.01
C TRP A 116 16.63 12.16 -6.21
N VAL A 117 15.57 12.65 -6.88
CA VAL A 117 14.40 13.23 -6.19
C VAL A 117 13.61 12.13 -5.50
N THR A 118 13.49 10.96 -6.13
CA THR A 118 12.84 9.79 -5.55
C THR A 118 13.57 9.32 -4.28
N VAL A 119 14.90 9.26 -4.32
CA VAL A 119 15.75 8.95 -3.15
C VAL A 119 15.58 10.00 -2.07
N LEU A 120 15.65 11.28 -2.42
CA LEU A 120 15.44 12.40 -1.49
C LEU A 120 14.07 12.29 -0.81
N GLY A 121 13.03 12.05 -1.61
CA GLY A 121 11.67 11.87 -1.16
C GLY A 121 11.50 10.71 -0.19
N TYR A 122 12.21 9.60 -0.42
CA TYR A 122 12.14 8.46 0.50
C TYR A 122 12.83 8.74 1.84
N GLY A 123 13.94 9.48 1.86
CA GLY A 123 14.55 9.96 3.11
C GLY A 123 13.62 10.87 3.91
N VAL A 124 12.95 11.81 3.23
CA VAL A 124 11.94 12.70 3.86
C VAL A 124 10.73 11.92 4.35
N PHE A 125 10.25 10.95 3.57
CA PHE A 125 9.17 10.03 3.96
C PHE A 125 9.53 9.25 5.22
N SER A 126 10.75 8.72 5.29
CA SER A 126 11.26 8.00 6.45
C SER A 126 11.38 8.90 7.69
N ALA A 127 11.86 10.13 7.52
CA ALA A 127 11.90 11.14 8.57
C ALA A 127 10.51 11.45 9.15
N GLY A 128 9.50 11.59 8.28
CA GLY A 128 8.11 11.82 8.67
C GLY A 128 7.54 10.65 9.49
N LEU A 129 7.78 9.42 9.06
CA LEU A 129 7.37 8.22 9.81
C LEU A 129 8.09 8.13 11.16
N ALA A 130 9.39 8.44 11.24
CA ALA A 130 10.13 8.43 12.49
C ALA A 130 9.56 9.42 13.51
N LEU A 131 9.18 10.62 13.07
CA LEU A 131 8.51 11.62 13.90
C LEU A 131 7.13 11.16 14.41
N VAL A 132 6.41 10.36 13.63
CA VAL A 132 5.10 9.82 14.03
C VAL A 132 5.25 8.67 15.03
N MET A 133 6.22 7.76 14.81
CA MET A 133 6.33 6.51 15.57
C MET A 133 7.15 6.63 16.85
N GLU A 134 8.32 7.28 16.78
CA GLU A 134 9.24 7.43 17.91
C GLU A 134 10.05 8.73 17.77
N PRO A 135 9.46 9.87 18.16
CA PRO A 135 10.06 11.18 17.96
C PRO A 135 11.22 11.44 18.93
N THR A 136 12.40 10.99 18.51
CA THR A 136 13.70 11.33 19.11
C THR A 136 14.64 11.89 18.04
N VAL A 137 15.56 12.78 18.41
CA VAL A 137 16.54 13.36 17.46
C VAL A 137 17.37 12.26 16.81
N LEU A 138 17.80 11.28 17.59
CA LEU A 138 18.60 10.17 17.10
C LEU A 138 17.82 9.33 16.08
N ASN A 139 16.58 8.93 16.41
CA ASN A 139 15.77 8.15 15.49
C ASN A 139 15.44 8.94 14.22
N LEU A 140 15.16 10.24 14.33
CA LEU A 140 14.92 11.10 13.18
C LEU A 140 16.13 11.12 12.22
N VAL A 141 17.33 11.37 12.74
CA VAL A 141 18.56 11.41 11.93
C VAL A 141 18.85 10.04 11.34
N ALA A 142 18.79 8.98 12.15
CA ALA A 142 19.04 7.61 11.71
C ALA A 142 18.05 7.19 10.61
N ALA A 143 16.74 7.36 10.83
CA ALA A 143 15.71 7.03 9.85
C ALA A 143 15.86 7.84 8.56
N THR A 144 16.25 9.12 8.63
CA THR A 144 16.47 9.93 7.43
C THR A 144 17.64 9.39 6.59
N VAL A 145 18.78 9.08 7.23
CA VAL A 145 19.99 8.56 6.56
C VAL A 145 19.74 7.17 6.00
N LEU A 146 19.18 6.28 6.80
CA LEU A 146 18.82 4.92 6.37
C LEU A 146 17.71 4.94 5.31
N GLY A 147 16.82 5.92 5.38
CA GLY A 147 15.85 6.24 4.34
C GLY A 147 16.53 6.57 3.02
N PHE A 148 17.53 7.46 2.98
CA PHE A 148 18.27 7.70 1.73
C PHE A 148 18.91 6.42 1.18
N MET A 149 19.54 5.61 2.03
CA MET A 149 20.14 4.32 1.64
C MET A 149 19.10 3.39 1.01
N VAL A 150 17.98 3.16 1.69
CA VAL A 150 16.91 2.27 1.18
C VAL A 150 16.26 2.86 -0.09
N GLY A 151 16.16 4.18 -0.19
CA GLY A 151 15.67 4.85 -1.40
C GLY A 151 16.55 4.58 -2.62
N VAL A 152 17.87 4.51 -2.42
CA VAL A 152 18.82 4.08 -3.46
C VAL A 152 18.57 2.62 -3.83
N MET A 153 18.48 1.73 -2.84
CA MET A 153 18.23 0.29 -3.07
C MET A 153 16.94 0.06 -3.84
N TRP A 154 15.86 0.75 -3.47
CA TRP A 154 14.58 0.69 -4.17
C TRP A 154 14.69 1.18 -5.62
N THR A 155 15.35 2.32 -5.83
CA THR A 155 15.51 2.86 -7.20
C THR A 155 16.35 1.94 -8.09
N VAL A 156 17.35 1.25 -7.52
CA VAL A 156 18.15 0.25 -8.22
C VAL A 156 17.32 -1.00 -8.54
N SER A 157 16.52 -1.50 -7.58
CA SER A 157 15.69 -2.69 -7.79
C SER A 157 14.61 -2.47 -8.85
N GLU A 158 14.08 -1.25 -8.98
CA GLU A 158 13.18 -0.90 -10.07
C GLU A 158 13.85 -0.86 -11.45
N ARG A 159 15.17 -0.61 -11.52
CA ARG A 159 15.94 -0.62 -12.78
C ARG A 159 16.45 -2.00 -13.14
N VAL A 160 16.66 -2.85 -12.14
CA VAL A 160 17.18 -4.21 -12.29
C VAL A 160 16.17 -5.18 -11.66
N PRO A 161 15.12 -5.61 -12.39
CA PRO A 161 14.03 -6.40 -11.84
C PRO A 161 14.46 -7.71 -11.17
N VAL A 162 15.60 -8.27 -11.58
CA VAL A 162 16.20 -9.48 -10.98
C VAL A 162 16.53 -9.28 -9.49
N LEU A 163 16.81 -8.04 -9.06
CA LEU A 163 17.13 -7.73 -7.66
C LEU A 163 15.88 -7.54 -6.79
N ALA A 164 14.71 -7.29 -7.38
CA ALA A 164 13.50 -6.93 -6.62
C ALA A 164 13.12 -7.98 -5.55
N PRO A 165 13.17 -9.31 -5.79
CA PRO A 165 12.81 -10.31 -4.79
C PRO A 165 13.76 -10.39 -3.59
N VAL A 166 15.03 -10.02 -3.74
CA VAL A 166 16.06 -10.09 -2.68
C VAL A 166 16.27 -8.77 -1.96
N THR A 167 15.84 -7.66 -2.56
CA THR A 167 16.01 -6.30 -2.01
C THR A 167 15.45 -6.13 -0.60
N PRO A 168 14.26 -6.68 -0.24
CA PRO A 168 13.74 -6.57 1.14
C PRO A 168 14.68 -7.15 2.18
N VAL A 169 15.22 -8.36 1.94
CA VAL A 169 16.16 -9.03 2.86
C VAL A 169 17.44 -8.19 3.01
N LEU A 170 18.04 -7.77 1.90
CA LEU A 170 19.27 -6.98 1.92
C LEU A 170 19.08 -5.64 2.62
N ALA A 171 17.93 -4.99 2.40
CA ALA A 171 17.62 -3.72 3.06
C ALA A 171 17.47 -3.93 4.56
N ALA A 172 16.78 -4.98 4.99
CA ALA A 172 16.63 -5.32 6.40
C ALA A 172 17.99 -5.61 7.07
N VAL A 173 18.87 -6.39 6.44
CA VAL A 173 20.23 -6.66 6.94
C VAL A 173 21.00 -5.35 7.13
N LEU A 174 21.03 -4.48 6.12
CA LEU A 174 21.79 -3.23 6.18
C LEU A 174 21.22 -2.25 7.20
N VAL A 175 19.90 -2.08 7.22
CA VAL A 175 19.23 -1.17 8.16
C VAL A 175 19.44 -1.66 9.60
N ALA A 176 19.16 -2.93 9.88
CA ALA A 176 19.36 -3.50 11.21
C ALA A 176 20.83 -3.46 11.62
N GLY A 177 21.75 -3.87 10.74
CA GLY A 177 23.18 -3.87 11.04
C GLY A 177 23.73 -2.48 11.35
N LEU A 178 23.37 -1.46 10.56
CA LEU A 178 23.79 -0.08 10.82
C LEU A 178 23.18 0.48 12.11
N CYS A 179 21.93 0.15 12.42
CA CYS A 179 21.32 0.52 13.69
C CYS A 179 22.04 -0.12 14.88
N ILE A 180 22.38 -1.41 14.78
CA ILE A 180 23.11 -2.16 15.80
C ILE A 180 24.50 -1.56 16.04
N VAL A 181 25.29 -1.37 14.97
CA VAL A 181 26.62 -0.77 15.07
C VAL A 181 26.55 0.66 15.63
N GLY A 182 25.56 1.45 15.18
CA GLY A 182 25.34 2.79 15.69
C GLY A 182 24.99 2.82 17.18
N ALA A 183 24.16 1.88 17.65
CA ALA A 183 23.81 1.75 19.06
C ALA A 183 25.00 1.35 19.92
N GLN A 184 25.82 0.39 19.47
CA GLN A 184 27.05 0.00 20.14
C GLN A 184 28.04 1.17 20.25
N TYR A 185 28.21 1.96 19.19
CA TYR A 185 29.12 3.11 19.18
C TYR A 185 28.65 4.24 20.11
N LEU A 186 27.34 4.42 20.24
CA LEU A 186 26.74 5.45 21.10
C LEU A 186 26.48 4.96 22.54
N SER A 187 26.92 3.74 22.88
CA SER A 187 26.67 3.08 24.17
C SER A 187 25.20 3.09 24.57
N LEU A 188 24.32 2.82 23.60
CA LEU A 188 22.88 2.70 23.84
C LEU A 188 22.56 1.27 24.28
N ASP A 189 21.83 1.14 25.37
CA ASP A 189 21.49 -0.17 25.95
C ASP A 189 20.54 -0.99 25.07
N HIS A 190 19.83 -0.37 24.12
CA HIS A 190 18.76 -1.01 23.34
C HIS A 190 18.66 -0.42 21.92
N VAL A 191 18.34 -1.29 20.94
CA VAL A 191 17.92 -0.89 19.59
C VAL A 191 16.41 -1.05 19.52
N GLY A 192 15.68 0.06 19.41
CA GLY A 192 14.24 0.01 19.24
C GLY A 192 13.87 -0.59 17.88
N LEU A 193 13.10 -1.69 17.84
CA LEU A 193 12.51 -2.20 16.59
C LEU A 193 11.71 -1.12 15.85
N ARG A 194 11.17 -0.16 16.61
CA ARG A 194 10.46 1.01 16.07
C ARG A 194 11.33 1.93 15.22
N ALA A 195 12.65 1.95 15.43
CA ALA A 195 13.60 2.72 14.62
C ALA A 195 13.89 2.09 13.25
N LEU A 196 13.71 0.77 13.12
CA LEU A 196 13.92 0.04 11.85
C LEU A 196 12.74 0.20 10.88
N ILE A 197 11.55 0.48 11.40
CA ILE A 197 10.30 0.54 10.62
C ILE A 197 10.31 1.69 9.59
N PRO A 198 10.61 2.96 9.96
CA PRO A 198 10.56 4.06 9.01
C PRO A 198 11.42 3.85 7.75
N PRO A 199 12.69 3.38 7.82
CA PRO A 199 13.47 3.15 6.60
C PRO A 199 13.01 1.92 5.81
N LEU A 200 12.41 0.91 6.45
CA LEU A 200 11.92 -0.30 5.77
C LEU A 200 10.46 -0.21 5.30
N ALA A 201 9.76 0.89 5.58
CA ALA A 201 8.32 1.01 5.38
C ALA A 201 7.82 0.73 3.95
N VAL A 202 8.60 1.01 2.90
CA VAL A 202 8.24 0.66 1.52
C VAL A 202 8.10 -0.85 1.30
N PHE A 203 8.89 -1.65 2.03
CA PHE A 203 8.86 -3.10 1.92
C PHE A 203 7.82 -3.73 2.85
N LEU A 204 7.14 -2.94 3.68
CA LEU A 204 6.07 -3.46 4.52
C LEU A 204 4.83 -3.75 3.65
N PRO A 205 4.32 -4.99 3.64
CA PRO A 205 3.21 -5.40 2.77
C PRO A 205 1.85 -4.96 3.29
N GLY A 206 1.76 -3.80 3.95
CA GLY A 206 0.53 -3.33 4.62
C GLY A 206 -0.66 -3.20 3.65
N LEU A 207 -0.43 -2.69 2.43
CA LEU A 207 -1.47 -2.63 1.40
C LEU A 207 -1.88 -4.02 0.92
N ALA A 208 -0.93 -4.92 0.66
CA ALA A 208 -1.20 -6.26 0.17
C ALA A 208 -2.03 -7.07 1.18
N ILE A 209 -1.65 -7.01 2.45
CA ILE A 209 -2.38 -7.62 3.56
C ILE A 209 -3.78 -7.01 3.66
N THR A 210 -3.91 -5.68 3.61
CA THR A 210 -5.24 -5.06 3.76
C THR A 210 -6.17 -5.43 2.60
N VAL A 211 -5.69 -5.36 1.36
CA VAL A 211 -6.45 -5.78 0.18
C VAL A 211 -6.80 -7.27 0.27
N SER A 212 -5.89 -8.11 0.77
CA SER A 212 -6.16 -9.55 0.94
C SER A 212 -7.34 -9.81 1.84
N VAL A 213 -7.45 -9.12 3.00
CA VAL A 213 -8.56 -9.33 3.92
C VAL A 213 -9.88 -8.77 3.35
N ILE A 214 -9.82 -7.67 2.60
CA ILE A 214 -10.98 -7.14 1.88
C ILE A 214 -11.50 -8.17 0.86
N GLU A 215 -10.60 -8.79 0.10
CA GLU A 215 -10.95 -9.82 -0.89
C GLU A 215 -11.47 -11.10 -0.22
N LEU A 216 -10.84 -11.56 0.86
CA LEU A 216 -11.33 -12.71 1.65
C LEU A 216 -12.76 -12.49 2.15
N ALA A 217 -13.04 -11.31 2.69
CA ALA A 217 -14.37 -10.98 3.20
C ALA A 217 -15.42 -10.77 2.09
N ALA A 218 -14.97 -10.40 0.89
CA ALA A 218 -15.83 -10.33 -0.29
C ALA A 218 -16.10 -11.71 -0.93
N GLY A 219 -15.49 -12.78 -0.41
CA GLY A 219 -15.60 -14.14 -0.95
C GLY A 219 -14.59 -14.47 -2.07
N ASP A 220 -13.67 -13.57 -2.40
CA ASP A 220 -12.60 -13.78 -3.38
C ASP A 220 -11.42 -14.53 -2.75
N VAL A 221 -11.67 -15.76 -2.28
CA VAL A 221 -10.76 -16.55 -1.43
C VAL A 221 -9.38 -16.76 -2.07
N ILE A 222 -9.33 -17.10 -3.36
CA ILE A 222 -8.07 -17.38 -4.08
C ILE A 222 -7.19 -16.12 -4.14
N SER A 223 -7.79 -14.99 -4.48
CA SER A 223 -7.10 -13.70 -4.59
C SER A 223 -6.61 -13.22 -3.22
N GLY A 224 -7.50 -13.28 -2.23
CA GLY A 224 -7.17 -12.91 -0.86
C GLY A 224 -6.04 -13.77 -0.28
N ALA A 225 -6.17 -15.10 -0.34
CA ALA A 225 -5.16 -16.00 0.19
C ALA A 225 -3.78 -15.81 -0.47
N SER A 226 -3.72 -15.67 -1.79
CA SER A 226 -2.44 -15.49 -2.50
C SER A 226 -1.74 -14.17 -2.17
N ARG A 227 -2.47 -13.05 -2.08
CA ARG A 227 -1.92 -11.75 -1.62
C ARG A 227 -1.45 -11.82 -0.16
N LEU A 228 -2.19 -12.52 0.70
CA LEU A 228 -1.84 -12.68 2.10
C LEU A 228 -0.54 -13.48 2.26
N VAL A 229 -0.41 -14.61 1.56
CA VAL A 229 0.82 -15.43 1.54
C VAL A 229 2.01 -14.62 1.02
N ALA A 230 1.83 -13.85 -0.07
CA ALA A 230 2.88 -12.97 -0.58
C ALA A 230 3.32 -11.91 0.45
N GLY A 231 2.36 -11.32 1.17
CA GLY A 231 2.64 -10.40 2.26
C GLY A 231 3.40 -11.05 3.41
N PHE A 232 3.01 -12.24 3.86
CA PHE A 232 3.74 -12.97 4.90
C PHE A 232 5.15 -13.35 4.47
N MET A 233 5.33 -13.77 3.21
CA MET A 233 6.66 -14.06 2.67
C MET A 233 7.55 -12.81 2.72
N GLN A 234 7.01 -11.64 2.39
CA GLN A 234 7.75 -10.38 2.47
C GLN A 234 8.09 -9.97 3.92
N LEU A 235 7.18 -10.21 4.88
CA LEU A 235 7.49 -10.02 6.31
C LEU A 235 8.58 -10.98 6.77
N ALA A 236 8.52 -12.26 6.38
CA ALA A 236 9.53 -13.26 6.70
C ALA A 236 10.91 -12.89 6.12
N GLN A 237 10.95 -12.36 4.90
CA GLN A 237 12.19 -11.84 4.29
C GLN A 237 12.81 -10.70 5.11
N LEU A 238 11.99 -9.74 5.55
CA LEU A 238 12.46 -8.64 6.39
C LEU A 238 12.96 -9.14 7.74
N ALA A 239 12.17 -9.99 8.41
CA ALA A 239 12.55 -10.57 9.70
C ALA A 239 13.83 -11.40 9.60
N PHE A 240 13.97 -12.22 8.56
CA PHE A 240 15.19 -12.98 8.29
C PHE A 240 16.42 -12.06 8.10
N GLY A 241 16.25 -10.93 7.41
CA GLY A 241 17.33 -9.95 7.27
C GLY A 241 17.73 -9.29 8.61
N ILE A 242 16.76 -8.97 9.46
CA ILE A 242 17.02 -8.45 10.82
C ILE A 242 17.77 -9.51 11.65
N PHE A 243 17.32 -10.77 11.59
CA PHE A 243 17.95 -11.90 12.28
C PHE A 243 19.39 -12.14 11.84
N ILE A 244 19.69 -12.08 10.53
CA ILE A 244 21.07 -12.18 10.04
C ILE A 244 21.93 -11.07 10.64
N ALA A 245 21.43 -9.83 10.68
CA ALA A 245 22.18 -8.70 11.22
C ALA A 245 22.45 -8.83 12.71
N SER A 246 21.47 -9.27 13.52
CA SER A 246 21.67 -9.50 14.96
C SER A 246 22.70 -10.60 15.20
N HIS A 247 22.57 -11.73 14.50
CA HIS A 247 23.47 -12.87 14.68
C HIS A 247 24.91 -12.55 14.26
N MET A 248 25.12 -11.79 13.17
CA MET A 248 26.47 -11.40 12.73
C MET A 248 27.16 -10.40 13.67
N LEU A 249 26.40 -9.61 14.42
CA LEU A 249 26.93 -8.52 15.25
C LEU A 249 26.91 -8.84 16.76
N GLY A 250 26.51 -10.05 17.14
CA GLY A 250 26.67 -10.59 18.49
C GLY A 250 25.87 -9.86 19.58
N LEU A 251 24.70 -9.30 19.23
CA LEU A 251 23.76 -8.80 20.23
C LEU A 251 22.86 -9.94 20.71
N ASP A 252 22.73 -10.10 22.03
CA ASP A 252 21.68 -10.93 22.61
C ASP A 252 20.31 -10.30 22.27
N ASP A 253 19.39 -11.11 21.73
CA ASP A 253 18.09 -10.69 21.20
C ASP A 253 17.19 -9.97 22.24
N ALA A 254 17.53 -10.06 23.53
CA ALA A 254 16.85 -9.47 24.68
C ALA A 254 16.91 -7.92 24.77
N GLN A 255 17.68 -7.24 23.91
CA GLN A 255 17.80 -5.77 23.91
C GLN A 255 16.89 -5.04 22.90
N LEU A 256 15.98 -5.76 22.24
CA LEU A 256 14.98 -5.17 21.34
C LEU A 256 13.75 -4.70 22.13
N THR A 257 13.78 -3.48 22.67
CA THR A 257 12.64 -2.93 23.44
C THR A 257 11.62 -2.22 22.55
N SER A 258 10.33 -2.47 22.78
CA SER A 258 9.20 -1.91 22.03
C SER A 258 8.55 -0.65 22.66
N GLN A 259 9.12 -0.13 23.75
CA GLN A 259 8.61 1.06 24.45
C GLN A 259 8.86 2.34 23.63
N ALA A 260 7.78 3.08 23.36
CA ALA A 260 7.85 4.34 22.65
C ALA A 260 8.38 5.43 23.58
N VAL A 261 9.51 6.06 23.24
CA VAL A 261 9.99 7.24 23.97
C VAL A 261 9.78 8.48 23.11
N ASN A 262 8.86 9.35 23.52
CA ASN A 262 8.75 10.68 22.91
C ASN A 262 9.66 11.65 23.67
N LYS A 263 10.74 12.11 23.02
CA LYS A 263 11.69 13.09 23.59
C LYS A 263 11.59 14.48 22.96
N LEU A 264 10.87 14.64 21.85
CA LEU A 264 10.74 15.92 21.13
C LEU A 264 9.49 16.72 21.52
N GLY A 265 8.47 16.05 22.07
CA GLY A 265 7.24 16.65 22.59
C GLY A 265 5.98 16.27 21.79
N PRO A 266 4.79 16.70 22.24
CA PRO A 266 3.50 16.30 21.65
C PRO A 266 3.26 16.80 20.22
N TRP A 267 3.98 17.83 19.78
CA TRP A 267 3.85 18.42 18.44
C TRP A 267 4.55 17.59 17.35
N ALA A 268 5.54 16.78 17.73
CA ALA A 268 6.41 16.09 16.77
C ALA A 268 5.67 15.12 15.84
N PRO A 269 4.72 14.29 16.31
CA PRO A 269 3.93 13.44 15.43
C PRO A 269 3.07 14.21 14.42
N TRP A 270 2.50 15.35 14.82
CA TRP A 270 1.69 16.20 13.94
C TRP A 270 2.52 16.84 12.81
N LEU A 271 3.73 17.27 13.12
CA LEU A 271 4.69 17.69 12.11
C LEU A 271 5.11 16.51 11.22
N GLY A 272 5.32 15.34 11.84
CA GLY A 272 5.68 14.09 11.15
C GLY A 272 4.70 13.72 10.05
N VAL A 273 3.39 13.87 10.29
CA VAL A 273 2.36 13.68 9.25
C VAL A 273 2.56 14.64 8.06
N GLY A 274 2.88 15.90 8.33
CA GLY A 274 3.16 16.90 7.28
C GLY A 274 4.40 16.56 6.47
N VAL A 275 5.49 16.18 7.15
CA VAL A 275 6.75 15.75 6.52
C VAL A 275 6.53 14.47 5.70
N PHE A 276 5.75 13.52 6.21
CA PHE A 276 5.36 12.30 5.51
C PHE A 276 4.63 12.60 4.19
N VAL A 277 3.67 13.54 4.21
CA VAL A 277 2.93 13.97 3.00
C VAL A 277 3.89 14.53 1.95
N VAL A 278 4.83 15.40 2.35
CA VAL A 278 5.85 15.94 1.44
C VAL A 278 6.74 14.81 0.90
N GLY A 279 7.17 13.89 1.76
CA GLY A 279 7.93 12.71 1.38
C GLY A 279 7.24 11.89 0.29
N ILE A 280 5.95 11.59 0.46
CA ILE A 280 5.14 10.90 -0.56
C ILE A 280 5.10 11.66 -1.89
N MET A 281 4.95 12.98 -1.87
CA MET A 281 4.90 13.77 -3.10
C MET A 281 6.21 13.71 -3.89
N LEU A 282 7.35 13.65 -3.21
CA LEU A 282 8.67 13.52 -3.82
C LEU A 282 8.99 12.08 -4.25
N PHE A 283 8.62 11.12 -3.39
CA PHE A 283 8.90 9.70 -3.56
C PHE A 283 8.07 9.06 -4.68
N LEU A 284 6.74 9.24 -4.64
CA LEU A 284 5.81 8.60 -5.58
C LEU A 284 5.44 9.48 -6.79
N ALA A 285 5.87 10.76 -6.78
CA ALA A 285 5.60 11.73 -7.83
C ALA A 285 4.13 11.81 -8.31
N PRO A 286 3.11 11.82 -7.41
CA PRO A 286 1.74 12.06 -7.81
C PRO A 286 1.56 13.49 -8.37
N PRO A 287 0.45 13.75 -9.10
CA PRO A 287 0.12 15.11 -9.53
C PRO A 287 0.07 16.08 -8.34
N LEU A 288 0.60 17.30 -8.49
CA LEU A 288 0.63 18.31 -7.42
C LEU A 288 -0.77 18.65 -6.86
N ALA A 289 -1.80 18.56 -7.70
CA ALA A 289 -3.20 18.70 -7.29
C ALA A 289 -3.65 17.68 -6.23
N PHE A 290 -2.90 16.58 -6.04
CA PHE A 290 -3.15 15.58 -5.00
C PHE A 290 -2.71 16.02 -3.60
N LEU A 291 -1.75 16.95 -3.47
CA LEU A 291 -1.19 17.38 -2.19
C LEU A 291 -2.25 17.73 -1.13
N PRO A 292 -3.24 18.63 -1.38
CA PRO A 292 -4.22 18.98 -0.36
C PRO A 292 -5.10 17.80 0.05
N TRP A 293 -5.43 16.92 -0.89
CA TRP A 293 -6.23 15.72 -0.60
C TRP A 293 -5.46 14.72 0.25
N LEU A 294 -4.19 14.49 -0.10
CA LEU A 294 -3.30 13.63 0.67
C LEU A 294 -3.12 14.15 2.09
N ALA A 295 -2.92 15.46 2.27
CA ALA A 295 -2.81 16.09 3.59
C ALA A 295 -4.08 15.88 4.42
N VAL A 296 -5.26 16.18 3.87
CA VAL A 296 -6.53 15.97 4.56
C VAL A 296 -6.71 14.51 4.96
N LEU A 297 -6.41 13.57 4.07
CA LEU A 297 -6.54 12.14 4.35
C LEU A 297 -5.57 11.67 5.44
N ALA A 298 -4.31 12.07 5.35
CA ALA A 298 -3.28 11.70 6.30
C ALA A 298 -3.58 12.23 7.71
N TYR A 299 -3.94 13.52 7.83
CA TYR A 299 -4.33 14.10 9.11
C TYR A 299 -5.63 13.50 9.65
N THR A 300 -6.63 13.26 8.80
CA THR A 300 -7.89 12.61 9.23
C THR A 300 -7.64 11.22 9.80
N ALA A 301 -6.83 10.41 9.10
CA ALA A 301 -6.47 9.08 9.56
C ALA A 301 -5.67 9.13 10.87
N TYR A 302 -4.71 10.06 10.98
CA TYR A 302 -3.90 10.21 12.19
C TYR A 302 -4.72 10.66 13.40
N VAL A 303 -5.60 11.65 13.24
CA VAL A 303 -6.52 12.11 14.30
C VAL A 303 -7.38 10.95 14.80
N ALA A 304 -7.93 10.15 13.88
CA ALA A 304 -8.76 9.01 14.24
C ALA A 304 -7.97 7.90 14.96
N GLN A 305 -6.72 7.63 14.55
CA GLN A 305 -5.83 6.72 15.28
C GLN A 305 -5.55 7.23 16.69
N TYR A 306 -5.18 8.51 16.82
CA TYR A 306 -4.88 9.14 18.10
C TYR A 306 -6.07 9.09 19.07
N LEU A 307 -7.27 9.41 18.58
CA LEU A 307 -8.50 9.31 19.38
C LEU A 307 -8.86 7.86 19.71
N GLY A 308 -8.66 6.93 18.77
CA GLY A 308 -8.91 5.50 18.99
C GLY A 308 -7.98 4.92 20.08
N ASP A 309 -6.70 5.27 20.03
CA ASP A 309 -5.71 4.90 21.04
C ASP A 309 -6.09 5.43 22.43
N LEU A 310 -6.51 6.70 22.51
CA LEU A 310 -6.90 7.34 23.77
C LEU A 310 -8.16 6.72 24.39
N LEU A 311 -9.15 6.34 23.58
CA LEU A 311 -10.46 5.88 24.07
C LEU A 311 -10.51 4.37 24.35
N LEU A 312 -9.83 3.56 23.54
CA LEU A 312 -10.04 2.11 23.49
C LEU A 312 -8.71 1.31 23.41
N GLY A 313 -7.56 1.99 23.47
CA GLY A 313 -6.23 1.39 23.49
C GLY A 313 -5.64 1.05 22.11
N GLY A 314 -4.34 0.78 22.09
CA GLY A 314 -3.52 0.72 20.87
C GLY A 314 -3.99 -0.21 19.76
N TYR A 315 -4.55 -1.38 20.07
CA TYR A 315 -5.01 -2.32 19.05
C TYR A 315 -6.22 -1.80 18.25
N THR A 316 -7.02 -0.92 18.85
CA THR A 316 -8.20 -0.34 18.19
C THR A 316 -7.87 0.93 17.39
N SER A 317 -6.72 1.56 17.64
CA SER A 317 -6.27 2.76 16.92
C SER A 317 -6.26 2.56 15.40
N GLY A 318 -5.72 1.42 14.93
CA GLY A 318 -5.68 1.05 13.51
C GLY A 318 -7.07 0.88 12.89
N PHE A 319 -8.04 0.34 13.64
CA PHE A 319 -9.44 0.23 13.19
C PHE A 319 -10.03 1.62 12.93
N PHE A 320 -9.92 2.55 13.88
CA PHE A 320 -10.47 3.90 13.72
C PHE A 320 -9.76 4.70 12.63
N GLY A 321 -8.45 4.56 12.54
CA GLY A 321 -7.65 5.14 11.46
C GLY A 321 -8.10 4.66 10.08
N ALA A 322 -8.24 3.35 9.90
CA ALA A 322 -8.66 2.74 8.64
C ALA A 322 -10.11 3.08 8.28
N LEU A 323 -11.00 3.10 9.27
CA LEU A 323 -12.38 3.55 9.14
C LEU A 323 -12.45 4.99 8.63
N ALA A 324 -11.78 5.91 9.31
CA ALA A 324 -11.78 7.33 8.97
C ALA A 324 -11.13 7.58 7.60
N LEU A 325 -9.99 6.95 7.32
CA LEU A 325 -9.32 7.03 6.02
C LEU A 325 -10.25 6.59 4.88
N THR A 326 -10.94 5.46 5.06
CA THR A 326 -11.83 4.89 4.04
C THR A 326 -13.03 5.80 3.79
N VAL A 327 -13.69 6.25 4.86
CA VAL A 327 -14.85 7.16 4.74
C VAL A 327 -14.43 8.49 4.09
N ALA A 328 -13.32 9.08 4.53
CA ALA A 328 -12.80 10.32 3.96
C ALA A 328 -12.43 10.17 2.48
N ALA A 329 -11.74 9.08 2.10
CA ALA A 329 -11.38 8.82 0.70
C ALA A 329 -12.62 8.68 -0.20
N LEU A 330 -13.64 7.96 0.27
CA LEU A 330 -14.91 7.81 -0.47
C LEU A 330 -15.69 9.12 -0.55
N MET A 331 -15.66 9.94 0.50
CA MET A 331 -16.25 11.27 0.50
C MET A 331 -15.59 12.20 -0.52
N ILE A 332 -14.26 12.23 -0.52
CA ILE A 332 -13.47 13.04 -1.43
C ILE A 332 -13.68 12.59 -2.87
N ALA A 333 -13.72 11.28 -3.11
CA ALA A 333 -13.95 10.68 -4.43
C ALA A 333 -15.29 11.07 -5.10
N ARG A 334 -16.23 11.72 -4.37
CA ARG A 334 -17.46 12.27 -4.96
C ARG A 334 -17.25 13.59 -5.70
N ARG A 335 -16.18 14.33 -5.41
CA ARG A 335 -15.92 15.63 -6.03
C ARG A 335 -15.41 15.42 -7.46
N ARG A 336 -15.86 16.28 -8.38
CA ARG A 336 -15.54 16.18 -9.81
C ARG A 336 -14.03 16.28 -10.10
N ASP A 337 -13.31 17.03 -9.26
CA ASP A 337 -11.88 17.30 -9.40
C ASP A 337 -11.00 16.42 -8.49
N SER A 338 -11.58 15.45 -7.78
CA SER A 338 -10.80 14.64 -6.87
C SER A 338 -10.07 13.49 -7.57
N PRO A 339 -8.90 13.10 -7.03
CA PRO A 339 -8.24 11.90 -7.44
C PRO A 339 -9.09 10.64 -7.17
N PRO A 340 -8.75 9.52 -7.81
CA PRO A 340 -9.46 8.26 -7.64
C PRO A 340 -9.31 7.68 -6.24
N ALA A 341 -10.39 7.11 -5.69
CA ALA A 341 -10.42 6.56 -4.33
C ALA A 341 -9.26 5.59 -4.04
N VAL A 342 -8.93 4.68 -4.97
CA VAL A 342 -7.87 3.69 -4.75
C VAL A 342 -6.49 4.33 -4.60
N ALA A 343 -6.16 5.32 -5.44
CA ALA A 343 -4.91 6.07 -5.34
C ALA A 343 -4.81 6.87 -4.04
N MET A 344 -5.95 7.30 -3.48
CA MET A 344 -6.00 8.07 -2.25
C MET A 344 -5.73 7.23 -0.98
N VAL A 345 -6.10 5.95 -0.98
CA VAL A 345 -6.00 5.10 0.22
C VAL A 345 -4.58 4.51 0.38
N VAL A 346 -3.85 4.27 -0.71
CA VAL A 346 -2.52 3.63 -0.67
C VAL A 346 -1.54 4.33 0.28
N PRO A 347 -1.29 5.66 0.19
CA PRO A 347 -0.38 6.32 1.13
C PRO A 347 -0.87 6.28 2.57
N GLY A 348 -2.20 6.34 2.79
CA GLY A 348 -2.79 6.28 4.11
C GLY A 348 -2.51 4.96 4.84
N PHE A 349 -2.38 3.84 4.11
CA PHE A 349 -1.99 2.56 4.72
C PHE A 349 -0.55 2.54 5.24
N TRP A 350 0.39 3.23 4.60
CA TRP A 350 1.74 3.33 5.17
C TRP A 350 1.78 4.17 6.45
N LEU A 351 0.91 5.17 6.56
CA LEU A 351 0.77 5.96 7.78
C LEU A 351 0.08 5.20 8.92
N LEU A 352 -0.87 4.32 8.59
CA LEU A 352 -1.54 3.43 9.56
C LEU A 352 -0.61 2.33 10.10
N VAL A 353 0.52 2.13 9.43
CA VAL A 353 1.55 1.12 9.72
C VAL A 353 0.99 -0.29 10.08
N PRO A 354 0.03 -0.88 9.33
CA PRO A 354 -0.43 -2.25 9.62
C PRO A 354 0.72 -3.27 9.57
N GLY A 355 1.63 -3.06 8.63
CA GLY A 355 2.74 -3.99 8.37
C GLY A 355 3.83 -3.95 9.43
N SER A 356 3.94 -2.88 10.23
CA SER A 356 4.99 -2.81 11.25
C SER A 356 4.74 -3.72 12.43
N LEU A 357 3.48 -3.80 12.91
CA LEU A 357 3.11 -4.75 13.94
C LEU A 357 3.34 -6.17 13.43
N GLY A 358 3.04 -6.41 12.15
CA GLY A 358 3.48 -7.60 11.40
C GLY A 358 4.96 -7.91 11.52
N LEU A 359 5.80 -6.94 11.16
CA LEU A 359 7.24 -7.12 11.20
C LEU A 359 7.75 -7.35 12.62
N ILE A 360 7.26 -6.59 13.60
CA ILE A 360 7.62 -6.75 15.02
C ILE A 360 7.28 -8.16 15.46
N GLY A 361 6.05 -8.63 15.21
CA GLY A 361 5.63 -9.95 15.64
C GLY A 361 6.40 -11.10 14.97
N VAL A 362 6.73 -10.97 13.68
CA VAL A 362 7.58 -11.97 13.00
C VAL A 362 9.03 -11.89 13.49
N ALA A 363 9.59 -10.69 13.71
CA ALA A 363 10.96 -10.54 14.20
C ALA A 363 11.13 -11.08 15.62
N GLU A 364 10.17 -10.82 16.53
CA GLU A 364 10.16 -11.34 17.90
C GLU A 364 10.06 -12.88 17.94
N LEU A 365 9.35 -13.50 16.98
CA LEU A 365 9.31 -14.96 16.86
C LEU A 365 10.69 -15.58 16.63
N PHE A 366 11.56 -14.89 15.88
CA PHE A 366 12.93 -15.35 15.63
C PHE A 366 13.91 -14.96 16.76
N GLY A 367 13.52 -14.06 17.68
CA GLY A 367 14.36 -13.49 18.75
C GLY A 367 14.13 -14.05 20.17
N ALA A 368 13.40 -15.17 20.31
CA ALA A 368 13.37 -16.01 21.53
C ALA A 368 12.38 -15.73 22.69
N ASP A 369 11.32 -14.90 22.55
CA ASP A 369 10.26 -14.74 23.60
C ASP A 369 8.80 -14.78 23.04
N GLY A 370 8.58 -15.54 21.96
CA GLY A 370 7.47 -15.36 21.01
C GLY A 370 6.06 -15.89 21.34
N ASP A 371 5.58 -15.89 22.59
CA ASP A 371 4.24 -16.46 22.90
C ASP A 371 3.04 -15.49 22.67
N SER A 372 3.28 -14.17 22.59
CA SER A 372 2.18 -13.16 22.47
C SER A 372 2.21 -12.30 21.20
N ALA A 373 3.28 -12.37 20.41
CA ALA A 373 3.56 -11.44 19.32
C ALA A 373 2.76 -11.73 18.02
N LEU A 374 2.61 -13.01 17.68
CA LEU A 374 1.81 -13.47 16.54
C LEU A 374 0.31 -13.17 16.71
N PRO A 375 -0.31 -13.47 17.87
CA PRO A 375 -1.71 -13.08 18.11
C PRO A 375 -1.94 -11.57 18.00
N ALA A 376 -1.08 -10.74 18.59
CA ALA A 376 -1.20 -9.29 18.56
C ALA A 376 -1.16 -8.72 17.12
N THR A 377 -0.26 -9.27 16.31
CA THR A 377 -0.14 -8.96 14.88
C THR A 377 -1.43 -9.27 14.13
N LEU A 378 -1.93 -10.49 14.27
CA LEU A 378 -3.15 -10.95 13.59
C LEU A 378 -4.36 -10.10 14.02
N ILE A 379 -4.48 -9.78 15.31
CA ILE A 379 -5.54 -8.92 15.85
C ILE A 379 -5.50 -7.54 15.20
N SER A 380 -4.34 -6.89 15.09
CA SER A 380 -4.23 -5.57 14.47
C SER A 380 -4.58 -5.58 12.99
N MET A 381 -4.12 -6.59 12.24
CA MET A 381 -4.46 -6.75 10.83
C MET A 381 -5.97 -6.94 10.62
N ILE A 382 -6.59 -7.79 11.44
CA ILE A 382 -8.03 -8.04 11.42
C ILE A 382 -8.79 -6.74 11.78
N ALA A 383 -8.33 -5.99 12.78
CA ALA A 383 -8.92 -4.72 13.19
C ALA A 383 -8.88 -3.69 12.06
N ILE A 384 -7.76 -3.51 11.37
CA ILE A 384 -7.65 -2.58 10.23
C ILE A 384 -8.59 -2.98 9.10
N ALA A 385 -8.63 -4.27 8.76
CA ALA A 385 -9.51 -4.77 7.71
C ALA A 385 -10.99 -4.57 8.05
N PHE A 386 -11.39 -4.86 9.28
CA PHE A 386 -12.74 -4.56 9.75
C PHE A 386 -13.02 -3.06 9.77
N GLY A 387 -12.03 -2.22 10.07
CA GLY A 387 -12.15 -0.76 9.98
C GLY A 387 -12.48 -0.31 8.57
N VAL A 388 -11.77 -0.84 7.55
CA VAL A 388 -12.07 -0.56 6.14
C VAL A 388 -13.47 -1.05 5.75
N GLN A 389 -13.83 -2.27 6.14
CA GLN A 389 -15.16 -2.83 5.85
C GLN A 389 -16.28 -2.04 6.51
N ALA A 390 -16.13 -1.70 7.78
CA ALA A 390 -17.06 -0.86 8.52
C ALA A 390 -17.21 0.51 7.84
N GLY A 391 -16.12 1.09 7.33
CA GLY A 391 -16.14 2.33 6.57
C GLY A 391 -16.93 2.22 5.27
N LEU A 392 -16.73 1.13 4.53
CA LEU A 392 -17.49 0.83 3.31
C LEU A 392 -18.99 0.66 3.60
N VAL A 393 -19.34 -0.08 4.65
CA VAL A 393 -20.75 -0.32 5.04
C VAL A 393 -21.41 0.97 5.54
N ALA A 394 -20.75 1.71 6.44
CA ALA A 394 -21.22 3.00 6.92
C ALA A 394 -21.48 3.96 5.76
N TRP A 395 -20.58 3.98 4.78
CA TRP A 395 -20.75 4.77 3.57
C TRP A 395 -21.97 4.37 2.74
N GLN A 396 -22.19 3.07 2.55
CA GLN A 396 -23.36 2.56 1.83
C GLN A 396 -24.68 2.94 2.53
N LEU A 397 -24.72 2.86 3.87
CA LEU A 397 -25.89 3.26 4.66
C LEU A 397 -26.19 4.76 4.51
N VAL A 398 -25.18 5.61 4.59
CA VAL A 398 -25.32 7.06 4.36
C VAL A 398 -25.83 7.35 2.94
N ARG A 399 -25.33 6.62 1.94
CA ARG A 399 -25.76 6.77 0.54
C ARG A 399 -27.23 6.37 0.35
N ARG A 400 -27.68 5.26 0.94
CA ARG A 400 -29.08 4.82 0.86
C ARG A 400 -30.06 5.81 1.51
N ARG A 401 -29.67 6.45 2.62
CA ARG A 401 -30.50 7.49 3.26
C ARG A 401 -30.67 8.74 2.40
N ARG A 402 -29.62 9.16 1.69
CA ARG A 402 -29.67 10.32 0.77
C ARG A 402 -30.41 10.08 -0.56
N GLN A 403 -30.76 8.84 -0.90
CA GLN A 403 -31.58 8.54 -2.08
C GLN A 403 -33.07 8.39 -1.73
N ARG A 404 -33.41 8.37 -0.44
CA ARG A 404 -34.79 8.31 0.07
C ARG A 404 -35.36 9.68 0.47
N HIS A 405 -34.51 10.71 0.47
CA HIS A 405 -34.85 12.12 0.56
C HIS A 405 -34.47 12.77 -0.77
#